data_AF-A0A9D6T3U0-F1
#
_entry.id   AF-A0A9D6T3U0-F1
#
_cell.length_a   1.000
_cell.length_b   1.000
_cell.length_c   1.000
_cell.angle_alpha   90.00
_cell.angle_beta   90.00
_cell.angle_gamma   90.00
#
_symmetry.space_group_name_H-M   'P 1'
#
loop_
_entity.id
_entity.type
_entity.pdbx_description
1 polymer ?
#
loop_
_entity_poly.entity_id
_entity_poly.type
_entity_poly.pdbx_seq_one_letter_code
_entity_poly.pdbx_strand_id
1 'polypeptide(L)' 'QAALGGKIVASERITPLRKDVTAKLYGGDVTRKMKLLEKQKKGKKQMRAGGHVDLPPEAYVSVLRR' A
#
# COMPACT_ATOMS: atom_id res chain seq x y z
N GLN A 1 11.90 6.95 -0.09
CA GLN A 1 12.57 7.45 -1.30
C GLN A 1 13.67 8.39 -0.84
N ALA A 2 14.88 8.29 -1.40
CA ALA A 2 15.99 9.19 -1.13
C ALA A 2 16.18 10.10 -2.35
N ALA A 3 16.24 11.41 -2.13
CA ALA A 3 16.37 12.39 -3.20
C ALA A 3 17.54 13.35 -2.90
N LEU A 4 18.27 13.73 -3.95
CA LEU A 4 19.32 14.75 -3.92
C LEU A 4 18.99 15.81 -4.95
N GLY A 5 18.88 17.08 -4.54
CA GLY A 5 18.62 18.21 -5.46
C GLY A 5 17.35 18.06 -6.30
N GLY A 6 16.31 17.39 -5.79
CA GLY A 6 15.05 17.15 -6.51
C GLY A 6 15.04 15.92 -7.43
N LYS A 7 16.19 15.26 -7.63
CA LYS A 7 16.26 13.96 -8.33
C LYS A 7 16.18 12.82 -7.32
N ILE A 8 15.28 11.86 -7.55
CA ILE A 8 15.17 10.65 -6.74
C ILE A 8 16.33 9.71 -7.15
N VAL A 9 17.19 9.37 -6.19
CA VAL A 9 18.38 8.53 -6.41
C VAL A 9 18.11 7.08 -6.01
N ALA A 10 17.25 6.85 -5.01
CA ALA A 10 16.82 5.51 -4.61
C ALA A 10 15.36 5.50 -4.14
N SER A 11 14.62 4.44 -4.45
CA SER A 11 13.24 4.27 -3.99
C SER A 11 12.95 2.83 -3.62
N GLU A 12 12.44 2.64 -2.41
CA GLU A 12 11.87 1.37 -1.96
C GLU A 12 10.42 1.61 -1.55
N ARG A 13 9.55 0.62 -1.84
CA ARG A 13 8.12 0.69 -1.56
C ARG A 13 7.65 -0.56 -0.83
N ILE A 14 7.08 -0.37 0.35
CA ILE A 14 6.43 -1.44 1.10
C ILE A 14 5.09 -1.78 0.42
N THR A 15 4.87 -3.07 0.13
CA THR A 15 3.61 -3.53 -0.47
C THR A 15 2.47 -3.42 0.53
N PRO A 16 1.32 -2.84 0.15
CA PRO A 16 0.22 -2.66 1.08
C PRO A 16 -0.51 -3.98 1.30
N LEU A 17 -0.77 -4.32 2.58
CA LEU A 17 -1.61 -5.44 2.95
C LEU A 17 -2.97 -5.37 2.23
N ARG A 18 -3.43 -6.49 1.66
CA ARG A 18 -4.73 -6.58 0.98
C ARG A 18 -5.44 -7.87 1.36
N LYS A 19 -6.73 -7.77 1.62
CA LYS A 19 -7.62 -8.94 1.69
C LYS A 19 -7.91 -9.45 0.28
N ASP A 20 -7.98 -10.77 0.12
CA ASP A 20 -8.59 -11.36 -1.07
C ASP A 20 -10.11 -11.18 -1.02
N VAL A 21 -10.60 -10.18 -1.75
CA VAL A 21 -12.03 -9.88 -1.85
C VAL A 21 -12.77 -10.85 -2.78
N THR A 22 -12.06 -11.65 -3.55
CA THR A 22 -12.63 -12.54 -4.57
C THR A 22 -12.80 -13.99 -4.10
N ALA A 23 -12.26 -14.36 -2.94
CA ALA A 23 -12.27 -15.73 -2.43
C ALA A 23 -13.65 -16.42 -2.34
N LYS A 24 -14.74 -15.65 -2.16
CA LYS A 24 -16.12 -16.19 -2.08
C LYS A 24 -16.89 -16.13 -3.40
N LEU A 25 -16.29 -15.63 -4.48
CA LEU A 25 -16.93 -15.59 -5.78
C LEU A 25 -16.87 -16.98 -6.40
N TYR A 26 -17.99 -17.68 -6.37
CA TYR A 26 -18.21 -18.91 -7.13
C TYR A 26 -18.92 -18.51 -8.44
N GLY A 27 -18.23 -18.63 -9.58
CA GLY A 27 -18.77 -18.32 -10.90
C GLY A 27 -17.83 -17.51 -11.79
N GLY A 28 -18.17 -17.43 -13.09
CA GLY A 28 -17.38 -16.76 -14.11
C GLY A 28 -17.73 -15.29 -14.37
N ASP A 29 -18.65 -14.71 -13.58
CA ASP A 29 -19.09 -13.32 -13.79
C ASP A 29 -17.99 -12.31 -13.41
N VAL A 30 -17.35 -11.77 -14.45
CA VAL A 30 -16.28 -10.77 -14.36
C VAL A 30 -16.78 -9.47 -13.72
N THR A 31 -18.06 -9.12 -13.90
CA THR A 31 -18.61 -7.86 -13.38
C THR A 31 -18.58 -7.79 -11.86
N ARG A 32 -18.91 -8.91 -11.19
CA ARG A 32 -18.86 -9.03 -9.72
C ARG A 32 -17.44 -8.92 -9.18
N LYS A 33 -16.48 -9.55 -9.89
CA LYS A 33 -15.05 -9.44 -9.57
C LYS A 33 -14.56 -8.00 -9.69
N MET A 34 -14.86 -7.33 -10.79
CA MET A 34 -14.44 -5.94 -11.02
C MET A 34 -15.04 -4.99 -9.99
N LYS A 35 -16.34 -5.11 -9.69
CA LYS A 35 -17.02 -4.29 -8.68
C LYS A 35 -16.33 -4.35 -7.31
N LEU A 36 -15.87 -5.53 -6.88
CA LEU A 36 -15.18 -5.70 -5.61
C LEU A 36 -13.76 -5.12 -5.62
N LEU A 37 -13.04 -5.31 -6.73
CA LEU A 37 -11.70 -4.76 -6.91
C LEU A 37 -11.71 -3.23 -6.99
N GLU A 38 -12.70 -2.63 -7.65
CA GLU A 38 -12.87 -1.17 -7.72
C GLU A 38 -13.16 -0.56 -6.35
N LYS A 39 -14.04 -1.19 -5.56
CA LYS A 39 -14.27 -0.78 -4.17
C LYS A 39 -12.98 -0.83 -3.34
N GLN A 40 -12.21 -1.91 -3.45
CA GLN A 40 -10.93 -2.04 -2.76
C GLN A 40 -9.92 -0.97 -3.19
N LYS A 41 -9.83 -0.69 -4.51
CA LYS A 41 -8.95 0.36 -5.06
C LYS A 41 -9.34 1.74 -4.54
N LYS A 42 -10.63 2.09 -4.55
CA LYS A 42 -11.14 3.39 -4.06
C LYS A 42 -10.85 3.57 -2.57
N GLY A 43 -11.14 2.56 -1.74
CA GLY A 43 -10.82 2.60 -0.31
C GLY A 43 -9.32 2.77 -0.04
N LYS A 44 -8.46 2.04 -0.76
CA LYS A 44 -7.00 2.21 -0.63
C LYS A 44 -6.50 3.59 -1.08
N LYS A 45 -7.10 4.18 -2.12
CA LYS A 45 -6.76 5.55 -2.55
C LYS A 45 -7.09 6.57 -1.45
N GLN A 46 -8.23 6.41 -0.79
CA GLN A 46 -8.64 7.26 0.33
C GLN A 46 -7.70 7.07 1.54
N MET A 47 -7.40 5.83 1.93
CA MET A 47 -6.47 5.55 3.03
C MET A 47 -5.05 6.09 2.76
N ARG A 48 -4.59 6.09 1.50
CA ARG A 48 -3.29 6.67 1.14
C ARG A 48 -3.25 8.20 1.30
N ALA A 49 -4.36 8.89 1.06
CA ALA A 49 -4.41 10.35 1.13
C ALA A 49 -4.48 10.87 2.57
N GLY A 50 -5.18 10.15 3.46
CA GLY A 50 -5.32 10.54 4.88
C GLY A 50 -4.42 9.80 5.85
N GLY A 51 -3.61 8.84 5.39
CA GLY A 51 -2.78 8.01 6.25
C GLY A 51 -1.54 8.74 6.74
N HIS A 52 -1.45 8.95 8.05
CA HIS A 52 -0.18 9.24 8.72
C HIS A 52 0.52 7.92 9.07
N VAL A 53 1.86 7.89 9.01
CA VAL A 53 2.66 6.72 9.37
C VAL A 53 3.56 7.12 10.53
N ASP A 54 3.24 6.61 11.71
CA ASP A 54 4.08 6.81 12.89
C ASP A 54 5.30 5.89 12.84
N LEU A 55 6.49 6.46 12.95
CA LEU A 55 7.73 5.69 13.05
C LEU A 55 8.04 5.41 14.53
N PRO A 56 8.10 4.14 14.97
CA PRO A 56 8.49 3.82 16.34
C PRO A 56 9.98 4.10 16.57
N PRO A 57 10.40 4.49 17.80
CA PRO A 57 11.80 4.80 18.10
C PRO A 57 12.77 3.65 17.79
N GLU A 58 12.33 2.40 17.97
CA GLU A 58 13.10 1.19 17.67
C GLU A 58 13.49 1.10 16.19
N ALA A 59 12.59 1.50 15.27
CA ALA A 59 12.87 1.50 13.84
C ALA A 59 14.00 2.49 13.50
N TYR A 60 14.09 3.60 14.22
CA TYR A 60 15.15 4.60 14.01
C TYR A 60 16.53 4.05 14.40
N VAL A 61 16.60 3.38 15.57
CA VAL A 61 17.84 2.75 16.05
C VAL A 61 18.29 1.62 15.12
N SER A 62 17.35 0.87 14.53
CA SER A 62 17.67 -0.22 13.61
C SER A 62 18.34 0.25 12.31
N VAL A 63 18.00 1.45 11.83
CA VAL A 63 18.60 2.05 10.63
C VAL A 63 20.02 2.57 10.91
N LEU A 64 20.27 3.07 12.13
CA LEU A 64 21.56 3.66 12.53
C LEU A 64 22.60 2.66 13.03
N ARG A 65 22.19 1.46 13.47
CA ARG A 65 23.10 0.40 13.96
C ARG A 65 23.77 -0.42 12.86
N ARG A 66 23.68 0.02 11.61
CA ARG A 66 24.25 -0.67 10.45
C ARG A 66 25.62 -0.12 10.07
#